data_AF-A0A952KTS0-F1
#
_entry.id   AF-A0A952KTS0-F1
#
_cell.length_a   1.000
_cell.length_b   1.000
_cell.length_c   1.000
_cell.angle_alpha   90.00
_cell.angle_beta   90.00
_cell.angle_gamma   90.00
#
_symmetry.space_group_name_H-M   'P 1'
#
loop_
_entity.id
_entity.type
_entity.pdbx_description
1 polymer ?
#
loop_
_entity_poly.entity_id
_entity_poly.type
_entity_poly.pdbx_seq_one_letter_code
_entity_poly.pdbx_strand_id
1 'polypeptide(L)'
;MRDGTFRQQLDPLTAEFTQADKPGYSPCALVMLDYTWRLAGVRIAGETLEWNIRPNYTASNNARFSLKFNKTHRAELRYAGSKATLMLDGKELGTATGTFRLVTTLDGKPVRIVGIGEKPGKISYKLRGVIKNLTIHPNQSAKQTNL
;
A
#
# COMPACT_ATOMS: atom_id res chain seq x y z
N MET A 1 -0.87 20.91 1.95
CA MET A 1 -1.99 21.20 1.02
C MET A 1 -2.42 22.63 1.34
N ARG A 2 -2.30 23.58 0.40
CA ARG A 2 -2.52 25.03 0.66
C ARG A 2 -4.01 25.45 0.62
N ASP A 3 -4.88 24.62 0.07
CA ASP A 3 -6.33 24.75 0.11
C ASP A 3 -6.92 23.38 0.47
N GLY A 4 -7.72 23.30 1.54
CA GLY A 4 -8.39 22.08 2.00
C GLY A 4 -9.76 21.86 1.35
N THR A 5 -10.20 22.79 0.50
CA THR A 5 -11.46 22.68 -0.23
C THR A 5 -11.25 21.78 -1.44
N PHE A 6 -11.73 20.54 -1.30
CA PHE A 6 -11.73 19.53 -2.35
C PHE A 6 -12.62 20.01 -3.52
N ARG A 7 -12.01 20.49 -4.61
CA ARG A 7 -12.68 21.05 -5.81
C ARG A 7 -12.59 20.12 -7.04
N GLN A 8 -13.44 20.37 -8.04
CA GLN A 8 -13.74 19.41 -9.10
C GLN A 8 -12.89 19.50 -10.36
N GLN A 9 -12.41 20.69 -10.73
CA GLN A 9 -11.72 20.91 -11.99
C GLN A 9 -10.48 21.78 -11.79
N LEU A 10 -9.34 21.29 -12.28
CA LEU A 10 -8.08 22.04 -12.37
C LEU A 10 -7.83 22.38 -13.83
N ASP A 11 -7.38 23.60 -14.08
CA ASP A 11 -6.77 23.97 -15.35
C ASP A 11 -5.50 23.11 -15.53
N PRO A 12 -5.38 22.36 -16.63
CA PRO A 12 -4.26 21.46 -16.84
C PRO A 12 -2.93 22.16 -17.11
N LEU A 13 -2.94 23.44 -17.48
CA LEU A 13 -1.75 24.24 -17.76
C LEU A 13 -1.29 25.03 -16.53
N THR A 14 -2.22 25.60 -15.77
CA THR A 14 -1.91 26.48 -14.63
C THR A 14 -2.06 25.81 -13.27
N ALA A 15 -2.73 24.66 -13.20
CA ALA A 15 -3.14 23.99 -11.97
C ALA A 15 -4.03 24.87 -11.05
N GLU A 16 -4.70 25.88 -11.61
CA GLU A 16 -5.71 26.67 -10.90
C GLU A 16 -7.09 26.00 -10.96
N PHE A 17 -7.92 26.16 -9.94
CA PHE A 17 -9.26 25.58 -9.97
C PHE A 17 -10.19 26.41 -10.87
N THR A 18 -10.81 25.77 -11.85
CA THR A 18 -11.57 26.45 -12.93
C THR A 18 -13.00 26.84 -12.57
N GLN A 19 -13.54 26.36 -11.43
CA GLN A 19 -14.85 26.76 -10.92
C GLN A 19 -14.82 27.11 -9.43
N ALA A 20 -15.50 28.19 -9.07
CA ALA A 20 -15.63 28.69 -7.70
C ALA A 20 -16.60 27.86 -6.83
N ASP A 21 -17.39 26.96 -7.42
CA ASP A 21 -18.62 26.48 -6.78
C ASP A 21 -18.61 25.02 -6.31
N LYS A 22 -19.10 24.87 -5.08
CA LYS A 22 -19.39 23.66 -4.29
C LYS A 22 -18.16 22.91 -3.73
N PRO A 23 -17.57 23.43 -2.63
CA PRO A 23 -16.72 22.61 -1.77
C PRO A 23 -17.50 21.37 -1.29
N GLY A 24 -16.89 20.19 -1.36
CA GLY A 24 -17.45 18.97 -0.76
C GLY A 24 -17.34 17.69 -1.59
N TYR A 25 -17.06 17.80 -2.89
CA TYR A 25 -16.79 16.64 -3.74
C TYR A 25 -15.66 16.97 -4.71
N SER A 26 -14.59 16.18 -4.69
CA SER A 26 -13.46 16.31 -5.61
C SER A 26 -13.07 14.96 -6.18
N PRO A 27 -13.25 14.75 -7.49
CA PRO A 27 -12.65 13.63 -8.19
C PRO A 27 -11.13 13.54 -7.95
N CYS A 28 -10.43 14.69 -7.83
CA CYS A 28 -9.00 14.71 -7.50
C CYS A 28 -8.71 14.11 -6.12
N ALA A 29 -9.61 14.29 -5.12
CA ALA A 29 -9.47 13.66 -3.82
C ALA A 29 -9.61 12.13 -3.89
N LEU A 30 -10.58 11.64 -4.67
CA LEU A 30 -10.77 10.19 -4.87
C LEU A 30 -9.56 9.57 -5.57
N VAL A 31 -9.01 10.25 -6.57
CA VAL A 31 -7.77 9.84 -7.24
C VAL A 31 -6.59 9.85 -6.28
N MET A 32 -6.45 10.90 -5.46
CA MET A 32 -5.39 10.98 -4.44
C MET A 32 -5.51 9.84 -3.43
N LEU A 33 -6.72 9.55 -2.94
CA LEU A 33 -6.99 8.45 -2.02
C LEU A 33 -6.61 7.11 -2.65
N ASP A 34 -7.15 6.79 -3.83
CA ASP A 34 -6.85 5.53 -4.53
C ASP A 34 -5.35 5.38 -4.83
N TYR A 35 -4.71 6.46 -5.30
CA TYR A 35 -3.26 6.48 -5.51
C TYR A 35 -2.49 6.18 -4.23
N THR A 36 -2.88 6.78 -3.10
CA THR A 36 -2.20 6.56 -1.81
C THR A 36 -2.32 5.10 -1.36
N TRP A 37 -3.50 4.49 -1.53
CA TRP A 37 -3.72 3.07 -1.25
C TRP A 37 -2.88 2.16 -2.15
N ARG A 38 -2.75 2.47 -3.44
CA ARG A 38 -1.91 1.72 -4.38
C ARG A 38 -0.42 1.91 -4.15
N LEU A 39 -0.03 3.08 -3.64
CA LEU A 39 1.35 3.44 -3.39
C LEU A 39 1.89 2.73 -2.13
N ALA A 40 1.18 2.84 -1.02
CA ALA A 40 1.68 2.44 0.30
C ALA A 40 0.68 1.67 1.17
N GLY A 41 -0.56 1.47 0.72
CA GLY A 41 -1.61 0.81 1.49
C GLY A 41 -1.77 -0.69 1.22
N VAL A 42 -2.86 -1.24 1.75
CA VAL A 42 -3.34 -2.59 1.46
C VAL A 42 -4.62 -2.52 0.63
N ARG A 43 -4.78 -3.35 -0.40
CA ARG A 43 -5.99 -3.39 -1.23
C ARG A 43 -6.46 -4.82 -1.53
N ILE A 44 -7.74 -4.97 -1.84
CA ILE A 44 -8.30 -6.23 -2.36
C ILE A 44 -8.05 -6.28 -3.87
N ALA A 45 -7.65 -7.46 -4.36
CA ALA A 45 -7.55 -7.77 -5.78
C ALA A 45 -8.10 -9.19 -6.01
N GLY A 46 -9.39 -9.29 -6.34
CA GLY A 46 -10.11 -10.56 -6.37
C GLY A 46 -10.04 -11.26 -5.00
N GLU A 47 -9.59 -12.52 -4.99
CA GLU A 47 -9.45 -13.35 -3.78
C GLU A 47 -8.12 -13.12 -3.01
N THR A 48 -7.46 -11.98 -3.25
CA THR A 48 -6.16 -11.67 -2.65
C THR A 48 -6.11 -10.29 -2.01
N LEU A 49 -5.20 -10.14 -1.05
CA LEU A 49 -4.76 -8.87 -0.50
C LEU A 49 -3.38 -8.52 -1.08
N GLU A 50 -3.26 -7.30 -1.60
CA GLU A 50 -1.99 -6.72 -2.01
C GLU A 50 -1.52 -5.72 -0.96
N TRP A 51 -0.38 -6.01 -0.34
CA TRP A 51 0.28 -5.17 0.66
C TRP A 51 1.41 -4.39 -0.02
N ASN A 52 1.23 -3.10 -0.28
CA ASN A 52 2.22 -2.25 -0.95
C ASN A 52 3.22 -1.71 0.06
N ILE A 53 4.32 -2.43 0.28
CA ILE A 53 5.27 -2.16 1.36
C ILE A 53 6.32 -1.14 0.88
N ARG A 54 6.32 0.06 1.47
CA ARG A 54 7.26 1.16 1.17
C ARG A 54 7.68 1.95 2.42
N PRO A 55 8.29 1.34 3.46
CA PRO A 55 8.55 2.02 4.74
C PRO A 55 9.49 3.23 4.63
N ASN A 56 10.38 3.26 3.65
CA ASN A 56 11.32 4.37 3.45
C ASN A 56 10.80 5.46 2.49
N TYR A 57 9.51 5.43 2.14
CA TYR A 57 8.89 6.42 1.26
C TYR A 57 8.16 7.48 2.10
N THR A 58 8.23 8.75 1.70
CA THR A 58 7.69 9.88 2.48
C THR A 58 6.22 9.72 2.82
N ALA A 59 5.40 9.21 1.89
CA ALA A 59 3.97 8.98 2.12
C ALA A 59 3.67 7.88 3.15
N SER A 60 4.67 7.08 3.53
CA SER A 60 4.54 5.98 4.48
C SER A 60 5.01 6.35 5.89
N ASN A 61 5.57 7.54 6.11
CA ASN A 61 6.14 7.91 7.40
C ASN A 61 5.08 7.90 8.50
N ASN A 62 5.19 6.96 9.45
CA ASN A 62 4.21 6.70 10.52
C ASN A 62 2.76 6.50 10.03
N ALA A 63 2.58 6.09 8.77
CA ALA A 63 1.26 5.92 8.18
C ALA A 63 0.59 4.62 8.66
N ARG A 64 -0.74 4.64 8.73
CA ARG A 64 -1.57 3.46 9.03
C ARG A 64 -2.70 3.37 8.01
N PHE A 65 -2.75 2.26 7.30
CA PHE A 65 -3.79 1.94 6.32
C PHE A 65 -4.64 0.80 6.85
N SER A 66 -5.95 1.03 7.00
CA SER A 66 -6.89 0.04 7.56
C SER A 66 -8.05 -0.21 6.59
N LEU A 67 -8.14 -1.42 6.05
CA LEU A 67 -9.11 -1.81 5.03
C LEU A 67 -10.05 -2.87 5.60
N LYS A 68 -11.35 -2.56 5.64
CA LYS A 68 -12.40 -3.55 5.88
C LYS A 68 -12.78 -4.18 4.54
N PHE A 69 -12.64 -5.50 4.40
CA PHE A 69 -12.91 -6.20 3.15
C PHE A 69 -14.13 -7.13 3.18
N ASN A 70 -14.74 -7.31 4.36
CA ASN A 70 -16.11 -7.80 4.53
C ASN A 70 -16.63 -7.42 5.93
N LYS A 71 -17.78 -7.95 6.36
CA LYS A 71 -18.41 -7.57 7.64
C LYS A 71 -17.51 -7.82 8.85
N THR A 72 -16.70 -8.88 8.82
CA THR A 72 -15.93 -9.38 9.97
C THR A 72 -14.42 -9.18 9.82
N HIS A 73 -13.92 -9.02 8.60
CA HIS A 73 -12.50 -9.04 8.31
C HIS A 73 -11.91 -7.67 7.99
N ARG A 74 -10.70 -7.44 8.51
CA ARG A 74 -9.94 -6.20 8.39
C ARG A 74 -8.46 -6.49 8.17
N ALA A 75 -7.90 -5.91 7.12
CA ALA A 75 -6.46 -5.88 6.87
C ALA A 75 -5.90 -4.52 7.29
N GLU A 76 -4.69 -4.50 7.85
CA GLU A 76 -4.06 -3.25 8.24
C GLU A 76 -2.55 -3.27 8.05
N LEU A 77 -2.02 -2.19 7.45
CA LEU A 77 -0.60 -1.98 7.21
C LEU A 77 -0.15 -0.77 8.03
N ARG A 78 0.76 -1.00 8.97
CA ARG A 78 1.34 0.03 9.85
C ARG A 78 2.79 0.27 9.48
N TYR A 79 3.20 1.52 9.41
CA TYR A 79 4.58 1.90 9.22
C TYR A 79 5.14 2.52 10.49
N ALA A 80 6.36 2.13 10.84
CA ALA A 80 7.14 2.73 11.93
C ALA A 80 8.63 2.64 11.57
N GLY A 81 9.27 3.80 11.38
CA GLY A 81 10.64 3.87 10.88
C GLY A 81 10.80 3.13 9.54
N SER A 82 11.81 2.27 9.44
CA SER A 82 12.12 1.48 8.24
C SER A 82 11.33 0.17 8.12
N LYS A 83 10.31 -0.03 8.96
CA LYS A 83 9.56 -1.29 9.08
C LYS A 83 8.08 -1.09 8.78
N ALA A 84 7.51 -2.07 8.09
CA ALA A 84 6.07 -2.24 7.92
C ALA A 84 5.59 -3.45 8.74
N THR A 85 4.46 -3.32 9.41
CA THR A 85 3.77 -4.40 10.14
C THR A 85 2.43 -4.66 9.48
N LEU A 86 2.20 -5.92 9.10
CA LEU A 86 0.98 -6.41 8.46
C LEU A 86 0.11 -7.06 9.54
N MET A 87 -1.14 -6.63 9.61
CA MET A 87 -2.12 -7.12 10.57
C MET A 87 -3.34 -7.65 9.84
N LEU A 88 -3.85 -8.80 10.28
CA LEU A 88 -5.12 -9.37 9.83
C LEU A 88 -6.01 -9.62 11.06
N ASP A 89 -7.20 -9.02 11.07
CA ASP A 89 -8.18 -9.12 12.16
C ASP A 89 -7.60 -8.76 13.54
N GLY A 90 -6.72 -7.76 13.56
CA GLY A 90 -6.06 -7.28 14.77
C GLY A 90 -4.88 -8.14 15.24
N LYS A 91 -4.57 -9.25 14.57
CA LYS A 91 -3.41 -10.09 14.85
C LYS A 91 -2.27 -9.77 13.88
N GLU A 92 -1.04 -9.80 14.37
CA GLU A 92 0.14 -9.64 13.52
C GLU A 92 0.25 -10.84 12.57
N LEU A 93 0.22 -10.57 11.27
CA LEU A 93 0.50 -11.55 10.23
C LEU A 93 2.01 -11.64 9.97
N GLY A 94 2.69 -10.49 10.05
CA GLY A 94 4.12 -10.41 9.83
C GLY A 94 4.66 -8.99 9.76
N THR A 95 5.94 -8.89 9.46
CA THR A 95 6.66 -7.63 9.35
C THR A 95 7.59 -7.63 8.15
N ALA A 96 7.86 -6.46 7.57
CA ALA A 96 8.65 -6.34 6.36
C ALA A 96 9.51 -5.06 6.33
N THR A 97 10.63 -5.12 5.60
CA THR A 97 11.49 -3.99 5.25
C THR A 97 11.85 -4.03 3.76
N GLY A 98 12.23 -2.88 3.21
CA GLY A 98 12.47 -2.70 1.77
C GLY A 98 11.20 -2.39 0.98
N THR A 99 11.33 -2.28 -0.35
CA THR A 99 10.25 -1.80 -1.23
C THR A 99 9.75 -2.93 -2.14
N PHE A 100 8.55 -3.46 -1.86
CA PHE A 100 7.95 -4.55 -2.62
C PHE A 100 6.44 -4.64 -2.36
N ARG A 101 5.74 -5.44 -3.16
CA ARG A 101 4.36 -5.84 -2.90
C ARG A 101 4.34 -7.29 -2.45
N LEU A 102 3.78 -7.54 -1.27
CA LEU A 102 3.40 -8.89 -0.86
C LEU A 102 1.96 -9.15 -1.32
N VAL A 103 1.70 -10.32 -1.89
CA VAL A 103 0.34 -10.78 -2.21
C VAL A 103 0.03 -11.97 -1.31
N THR A 104 -1.07 -11.89 -0.58
CA THR A 104 -1.61 -13.00 0.21
C THR A 104 -3.02 -13.33 -0.24
N THR A 105 -3.50 -14.52 0.07
CA THR A 105 -4.95 -14.81 0.09
C THR A 105 -5.65 -13.94 1.16
N LEU A 106 -6.98 -13.93 1.15
CA LEU A 106 -7.79 -13.22 2.17
C LEU A 106 -7.56 -13.73 3.60
N ASP A 107 -7.19 -15.01 3.78
CA ASP A 107 -6.80 -15.59 5.07
C ASP A 107 -5.32 -15.36 5.43
N GLY A 108 -4.57 -14.62 4.62
CA GLY A 108 -3.18 -14.23 4.89
C GLY A 108 -2.14 -15.29 4.54
N LYS A 109 -2.46 -16.30 3.72
CA LYS A 109 -1.45 -17.22 3.19
C LYS A 109 -0.65 -16.51 2.09
N PRO A 110 0.69 -16.56 2.11
CA PRO A 110 1.51 -15.93 1.09
C PRO A 110 1.30 -16.58 -0.27
N VAL A 111 1.14 -15.76 -1.32
CA VAL A 111 0.97 -16.22 -2.72
C VAL A 111 2.22 -15.89 -3.53
N ARG A 112 2.60 -14.61 -3.56
CA ARG A 112 3.76 -14.13 -4.33
C ARG A 112 4.27 -12.80 -3.82
N ILE A 113 5.45 -12.43 -4.31
CA ILE A 113 6.10 -11.14 -4.06
C ILE A 113 6.35 -10.48 -5.42
N VAL A 114 6.14 -9.17 -5.50
CA VAL A 114 6.42 -8.37 -6.70
C VAL A 114 7.32 -7.19 -6.35
N GLY A 115 8.37 -6.97 -7.13
CA GLY A 115 9.22 -5.78 -6.98
C GLY A 115 8.52 -4.55 -7.53
N ILE A 116 8.30 -3.55 -6.67
CA ILE A 116 7.61 -2.29 -7.04
C ILE A 116 8.52 -1.05 -6.90
N GLY A 117 9.79 -1.26 -6.58
CA GLY A 117 10.81 -0.20 -6.56
C GLY A 117 11.29 0.14 -7.97
N GLU A 118 11.89 1.31 -8.11
CA GLU A 118 12.51 1.77 -9.38
C GLU A 118 13.85 1.09 -9.66
N LYS A 119 14.52 0.61 -8.61
CA LYS A 119 15.82 -0.07 -8.67
C LYS A 119 15.75 -1.40 -7.92
N PRO A 120 16.65 -2.35 -8.23
CA PRO A 120 16.78 -3.57 -7.44
C PRO A 120 17.04 -3.23 -5.98
N GLY A 121 16.40 -3.97 -5.07
CA GLY A 121 16.47 -3.70 -3.65
C GLY A 121 16.50 -4.97 -2.82
N LYS A 122 17.22 -4.93 -1.70
CA LYS A 122 17.14 -5.97 -0.67
C LYS A 122 15.82 -5.81 0.07
N ILE A 123 15.11 -6.91 0.24
CA ILE A 123 13.89 -6.99 1.01
C ILE A 123 14.04 -8.06 2.09
N SER A 124 13.39 -7.82 3.23
CA SER A 124 13.28 -8.79 4.31
C SER A 124 11.84 -8.83 4.76
N TYR A 125 11.31 -10.02 5.02
CA TYR A 125 10.02 -10.15 5.69
C TYR A 125 9.99 -11.39 6.57
N LYS A 126 9.23 -11.24 7.66
CA LYS A 126 8.81 -12.31 8.55
C LYS A 126 7.31 -12.48 8.37
N LEU A 127 6.85 -13.63 7.91
CA LEU A 127 5.44 -13.94 7.76
C LEU A 127 5.13 -15.25 8.48
N ARG A 128 4.19 -15.25 9.42
CA ARG A 128 3.82 -16.44 10.21
C ARG A 128 5.03 -17.19 10.79
N GLY A 129 6.02 -16.44 11.28
CA GLY A 129 7.25 -16.98 11.86
C GLY A 129 8.38 -17.27 10.87
N VAL A 130 8.10 -17.41 9.57
CA VAL A 130 9.11 -17.67 8.54
C VAL A 130 9.77 -16.38 8.09
N ILE A 131 11.09 -16.32 8.18
CA ILE A 131 11.90 -15.18 7.73
C ILE A 131 12.48 -15.48 6.35
N LYS A 132 12.41 -14.51 5.44
CA LYS A 132 13.01 -14.58 4.12
C LYS A 132 13.71 -13.28 3.80
N ASN A 133 14.88 -13.40 3.17
CA ASN A 133 15.69 -12.29 2.69
C ASN A 133 16.01 -12.56 1.22
N LEU A 134 15.78 -11.58 0.35
CA LEU A 134 16.15 -11.70 -1.06
C LEU A 134 16.38 -10.32 -1.66
N THR A 135 17.04 -10.31 -2.82
CA THR A 135 17.04 -9.15 -3.72
C THR A 135 15.90 -9.30 -4.70
N ILE A 136 15.11 -8.25 -4.90
CA ILE A 136 14.04 -8.21 -5.89
C ILE A 136 14.25 -7.07 -6.86
N HIS A 137 14.08 -7.35 -8.15
CA HIS A 137 14.16 -6.38 -9.24
C HIS A 137 12.80 -5.73 -9.51
N PRO A 138 12.76 -4.53 -10.11
CA PRO A 138 11.52 -3.92 -10.57
C PRO A 138 10.73 -4.89 -11.46
N ASN A 139 9.42 -5.02 -11.23
CA ASN A 139 8.50 -5.90 -11.96
C ASN A 139 8.81 -7.41 -11.85
N GLN A 140 9.83 -7.82 -11.12
CA GLN A 140 10.09 -9.24 -10.86
C GLN A 140 9.01 -9.80 -9.96
N SER A 141 8.43 -10.94 -10.36
CA SER A 141 7.46 -11.69 -9.57
C SER A 141 8.06 -13.03 -9.14
N ALA A 142 8.04 -13.32 -7.84
CA ALA A 142 8.47 -14.60 -7.28
C ALA A 142 7.31 -15.28 -6.56
N LYS A 143 6.98 -16.52 -6.94
CA LYS A 143 6.02 -17.36 -6.20
C LYS A 143 6.66 -17.84 -4.90
N GLN A 144 5.87 -17.87 -3.83
CA GLN A 144 6.33 -18.34 -2.52
C GLN A 144 6.60 -19.85 -2.44
N THR A 145 6.10 -20.64 -3.39
CA THR A 145 6.41 -22.08 -3.49
C THR A 145 7.81 -22.38 -4.04
N ASN A 146 8.54 -21.38 -4.52
CA ASN A 146 9.80 -21.56 -5.25
C ASN A 146 11.01 -20.90 -4.53
N LEU A 147 10.91 -20.63 -3.22
CA LEU A 147 11.97 -20.00 -2.41
C LEU A 147 12.14 -20.64 -1.03
#